data_AF-A0A3R6APF7-F1
#
_entry.id   AF-A0A3R6APF7-F1
#
_cell.length_a   1.000
_cell.length_b   1.000
_cell.length_c   1.000
_cell.angle_alpha   90.00
_cell.angle_beta   90.00
_cell.angle_gamma   90.00
#
_symmetry.space_group_name_H-M   'P 1'
#
loop_
_entity.id
_entity.type
_entity.pdbx_description
1 polymer ?
#
loop_
_entity_poly.entity_id
_entity_poly.type
_entity_poly.pdbx_seq_one_letter_code
_entity_poly.pdbx_strand_id
1 'polypeptide(L)'
;MFIKYCFSIANYEIVHGEEKAKNYAANNVKKSGPDYTATSPRENPNTDWRTQNRLNAQREAGAGKSGTTTLQTGGRQIDYNAYIKRLETIDMEYENIRIDTTDISKIAQNTGMPEWKISRIKDHVFSNEHILDAGVKRFDADPEIADAWYRLTNGTYNQNDIDLLNHEYFESKFESFYKTDYRTAHNKTEESGRIWDPYKENN
;
A
#
# COMPACT_ATOMS: atom_id res chain seq x y z
N MET A 1 16.88 -4.88 -25.05
CA MET A 1 17.33 -3.89 -24.06
C MET A 1 16.07 -3.21 -23.51
N PHE A 2 15.43 -3.83 -22.53
CA PHE A 2 14.22 -3.32 -21.88
C PHE A 2 14.62 -2.95 -20.45
N ILE A 3 14.67 -1.65 -20.20
CA ILE A 3 14.98 -1.04 -18.91
C ILE A 3 13.68 -0.36 -18.45
N LYS A 4 13.39 -0.50 -17.14
CA LYS A 4 12.41 0.22 -16.31
C LYS A 4 10.97 -0.33 -16.31
N TYR A 5 10.67 -1.12 -15.29
CA TYR A 5 9.50 -0.89 -14.43
C TYR A 5 9.86 -1.24 -12.99
N CYS A 6 10.75 -0.45 -12.38
CA CYS A 6 10.73 -0.32 -10.93
C CYS A 6 9.45 0.42 -10.59
N PHE A 7 8.63 -0.13 -9.68
CA PHE A 7 7.59 0.53 -8.89
C PHE A 7 7.55 2.06 -9.08
N SER A 8 6.76 2.51 -10.06
CA SER A 8 6.64 3.91 -10.41
C SER A 8 5.54 4.55 -9.57
N ILE A 9 5.86 4.87 -8.31
CA ILE A 9 5.16 5.94 -7.57
C ILE A 9 6.09 7.13 -7.29
N ALA A 10 7.41 6.97 -7.42
CA ALA A 10 8.38 8.03 -7.09
C ALA A 10 8.36 9.25 -8.03
N ASN A 11 7.64 9.23 -9.17
CA ASN A 11 7.58 10.37 -10.10
C ASN A 11 6.24 11.13 -10.13
N TYR A 12 5.17 10.64 -9.48
CA TYR A 12 3.94 11.43 -9.32
C TYR A 12 4.09 12.45 -8.16
N GLU A 13 4.88 12.11 -7.15
CA GLU A 13 5.06 12.95 -5.95
C GLU A 13 5.94 14.19 -6.17
N ILE A 14 6.87 14.18 -7.14
CA ILE A 14 7.76 15.32 -7.38
C ILE A 14 7.03 16.48 -8.09
N VAL A 15 6.01 16.22 -8.90
CA VAL A 15 5.28 17.28 -9.63
C VAL A 15 4.08 17.83 -8.81
N HIS A 16 3.57 17.08 -7.83
CA HIS A 16 2.36 17.48 -7.07
C HIS A 16 2.56 17.62 -5.54
N GLY A 17 3.72 17.24 -5.00
CA GLY A 17 4.06 17.47 -3.58
C GLY A 17 4.39 18.93 -3.25
N GLU A 18 5.01 19.66 -4.19
CA GLU A 18 5.40 21.06 -3.95
C GLU A 18 4.22 22.02 -3.82
N GLU A 19 3.12 21.83 -4.56
CA GLU A 19 1.92 22.68 -4.45
C GLU A 19 1.14 22.41 -3.16
N LYS A 20 1.11 21.16 -2.69
CA LYS A 20 0.45 20.80 -1.42
C LYS A 20 1.23 21.33 -0.21
N ALA A 21 2.56 21.29 -0.23
CA ALA A 21 3.40 21.85 0.83
C ALA A 21 3.30 23.39 0.94
N LYS A 22 3.26 24.10 -0.20
CA LYS A 22 3.08 25.56 -0.24
C LYS A 22 1.70 25.99 0.30
N ASN A 23 0.64 25.24 0.00
CA ASN A 23 -0.70 25.50 0.54
C ASN A 23 -0.86 25.17 2.04
N TYR A 24 -0.14 24.16 2.55
CA TYR A 24 -0.18 23.82 3.98
C TYR A 24 0.57 24.86 4.84
N ALA A 25 1.69 25.41 4.33
CA ALA A 25 2.42 26.48 5.00
C ALA A 25 1.66 27.82 4.99
N ALA A 26 1.04 28.19 3.87
CA ALA A 26 0.29 29.46 3.75
C ALA A 26 -0.94 29.54 4.67
N ASN A 27 -1.58 28.41 4.99
CA ASN A 27 -2.77 28.35 5.82
C ASN A 27 -2.49 28.31 7.35
N ASN A 28 -1.27 27.95 7.77
CA ASN A 28 -0.91 27.85 9.19
C ASN A 28 -0.21 29.10 9.75
N VAL A 29 0.24 30.03 8.89
CA VAL A 29 0.94 31.27 9.33
C VAL A 29 -0.02 32.32 9.93
N LYS A 30 -1.35 32.13 9.89
CA LYS A 30 -2.34 33.13 10.37
C LYS A 30 -2.93 32.91 11.76
N LYS A 31 -2.42 31.98 12.59
CA LYS A 31 -3.01 31.68 13.91
C LYS A 31 -2.03 31.59 15.08
N SER A 32 -1.11 32.54 15.20
CA SER A 32 -0.35 32.74 16.44
C SER A 32 -0.55 34.16 16.97
N GLY A 33 -1.57 34.34 17.82
CA GLY A 33 -1.70 35.49 18.72
C GLY A 33 -1.01 35.20 20.06
N PRO A 34 -0.69 36.23 20.87
CA PRO A 34 0.24 36.15 22.01
C PRO A 34 -0.24 35.37 23.25
N ASP A 35 -1.50 34.89 23.30
CA ASP A 35 -2.11 34.43 24.56
C ASP A 35 -2.32 32.90 24.64
N TYR A 36 -1.33 32.10 24.25
CA TYR A 36 -1.44 30.63 24.39
C TYR A 36 -0.89 30.15 25.74
N THR A 37 -1.78 29.83 26.68
CA THR A 37 -1.45 29.08 27.91
C THR A 37 -1.85 27.61 27.75
N ALA A 38 -0.91 26.69 27.99
CA ALA A 38 -1.15 25.26 27.91
C ALA A 38 -1.87 24.75 29.18
N THR A 39 -3.05 24.15 29.01
CA THR A 39 -3.74 23.37 30.04
C THR A 39 -3.74 21.90 29.63
N SER A 40 -3.15 21.04 30.45
CA SER A 40 -3.24 19.57 30.36
C SER A 40 -4.63 19.07 30.80
N PRO A 41 -4.97 17.78 30.61
CA PRO A 41 -5.02 16.95 29.40
C PRO A 41 -6.49 16.68 29.00
N ARG A 42 -6.84 16.63 27.70
CA ARG A 42 -8.26 16.46 27.27
C ARG A 42 -8.66 15.02 27.01
N GLU A 43 -9.73 14.64 27.69
CA GLU A 43 -10.50 13.40 27.54
C GLU A 43 -11.15 13.25 26.15
N ASN A 44 -11.35 11.99 25.77
CA ASN A 44 -12.10 11.40 24.65
C ASN A 44 -12.81 12.37 23.65
N PRO A 45 -12.36 12.47 22.38
CA PRO A 45 -12.80 13.48 21.42
C PRO A 45 -14.21 13.30 20.81
N ASN A 46 -14.99 12.30 21.22
CA ASN A 46 -16.20 11.90 20.50
C ASN A 46 -17.54 12.45 21.03
N THR A 47 -17.55 13.51 21.85
CA THR A 47 -18.78 14.10 22.43
C THR A 47 -18.97 15.61 22.23
N ASP A 48 -18.13 16.30 21.44
CA ASP A 48 -18.34 17.74 21.17
C ASP A 48 -19.43 17.96 20.08
N TRP A 49 -20.51 18.66 20.47
CA TRP A 49 -21.64 19.02 19.60
C TRP A 49 -21.22 19.78 18.33
N ARG A 50 -20.07 20.46 18.34
CA ARG A 50 -19.51 21.15 17.17
C ARG A 50 -18.99 20.20 16.09
N THR A 51 -18.55 19.01 16.47
CA THR A 51 -18.06 17.98 15.54
C THR A 51 -19.23 17.30 14.83
N GLN A 52 -20.33 17.07 15.54
CA GLN A 52 -21.53 16.46 14.97
C GLN A 52 -22.20 17.33 13.91
N ASN A 53 -22.25 18.65 14.13
CA ASN A 53 -22.81 19.60 13.16
C ASN A 53 -21.97 19.70 11.87
N ARG A 54 -20.63 19.57 11.94
CA ARG A 54 -19.78 19.50 10.74
C ARG A 54 -20.00 18.23 9.93
N LEU A 55 -20.14 17.09 10.58
CA LEU A 55 -20.42 15.81 9.92
C LEU A 55 -21.80 15.81 9.24
N ASN A 56 -22.80 16.44 9.87
CA ASN A 56 -24.14 16.58 9.29
C ASN A 56 -24.13 17.54 8.10
N ALA A 57 -23.44 18.67 8.19
CA ALA A 57 -23.30 19.62 7.07
C ALA A 57 -22.55 19.02 5.86
N GLN A 58 -21.55 18.16 6.09
CA GLN A 58 -20.85 17.44 5.00
C GLN A 58 -21.74 16.42 4.30
N ARG A 59 -22.62 15.74 5.04
CA ARG A 59 -23.59 14.78 4.48
C ARG A 59 -24.66 15.47 3.63
N GLU A 60 -25.13 16.64 4.05
CA GLU A 60 -26.10 17.44 3.31
C GLU A 60 -25.49 18.08 2.04
N ALA A 61 -24.19 18.44 2.06
CA ALA A 61 -23.49 18.99 0.91
C ALA A 61 -23.15 17.95 -0.19
N GLY A 62 -23.20 16.65 0.12
CA GLY A 62 -22.88 15.55 -0.81
C GLY A 62 -24.06 15.03 -1.65
N ALA A 63 -25.27 15.55 -1.45
CA ALA A 63 -26.50 14.98 -2.01
C ALA A 63 -26.74 15.24 -3.51
N GLY A 64 -25.75 15.73 -4.27
CA GLY A 64 -25.95 15.99 -5.70
C GLY A 64 -24.65 16.19 -6.47
N LYS A 65 -24.08 15.07 -6.95
CA LYS A 65 -23.29 14.94 -8.19
C LYS A 65 -22.68 13.53 -8.25
N SER A 66 -23.50 12.55 -8.61
CA SER A 66 -23.02 11.23 -9.02
C SER A 66 -22.73 11.29 -10.52
N GLY A 67 -21.46 11.47 -10.87
CA GLY A 67 -20.94 11.36 -12.23
C GLY A 67 -19.73 10.44 -12.21
N THR A 68 -19.95 9.14 -12.39
CA THR A 68 -18.91 8.11 -12.46
C THR A 68 -18.03 8.39 -13.68
N THR A 69 -16.77 8.77 -13.46
CA THR A 69 -15.82 8.94 -14.56
C THR A 69 -15.10 7.63 -14.77
N THR A 70 -15.60 6.82 -15.70
CA THR A 70 -14.99 5.55 -16.08
C THR A 70 -13.89 5.81 -17.11
N LEU A 71 -12.64 5.48 -16.79
CA LEU A 71 -11.56 5.47 -17.78
C LEU A 71 -11.42 4.04 -18.33
N GLN A 72 -11.35 3.93 -19.66
CA GLN A 72 -11.15 2.66 -20.37
C GLN A 72 -9.70 2.61 -20.86
N THR A 73 -8.91 1.70 -20.28
CA THR A 73 -7.62 1.29 -20.85
C THR A 73 -7.67 -0.22 -21.04
N GLY A 74 -7.36 -0.70 -22.24
CA GLY A 74 -7.17 -2.12 -22.54
C GLY A 74 -8.32 -3.08 -22.18
N GLY A 75 -9.58 -2.62 -22.11
CA GLY A 75 -10.74 -3.48 -21.81
C GLY A 75 -11.21 -3.49 -20.35
N ARG A 76 -10.51 -2.81 -19.42
CA ARG A 76 -10.95 -2.67 -18.03
C ARG A 76 -11.59 -1.29 -17.82
N GLN A 77 -12.85 -1.26 -17.39
CA GLN A 77 -13.50 -0.05 -16.88
C GLN A 77 -12.98 0.21 -15.46
N ILE A 78 -12.10 1.19 -15.30
CA ILE A 78 -11.62 1.60 -13.97
C ILE A 78 -12.50 2.74 -13.50
N ASP A 79 -13.26 2.50 -12.42
CA ASP A 79 -13.90 3.58 -11.67
C ASP A 79 -12.80 4.35 -10.93
N TYR A 80 -12.47 5.52 -11.46
CA TYR A 80 -11.43 6.38 -10.92
C TYR A 80 -11.66 6.73 -9.44
N ASN A 81 -12.92 6.93 -9.04
CA ASN A 81 -13.25 7.26 -7.66
C ASN A 81 -13.03 6.08 -6.73
N ALA A 82 -13.29 4.86 -7.21
CA ALA A 82 -12.98 3.64 -6.47
C ALA A 82 -11.47 3.44 -6.30
N TYR A 83 -10.68 3.74 -7.34
CA TYR A 83 -9.21 3.65 -7.27
C TYR A 83 -8.62 4.65 -6.28
N ILE A 84 -9.03 5.93 -6.33
CA ILE A 84 -8.56 6.94 -5.37
C ILE A 84 -8.93 6.55 -3.93
N LYS A 85 -10.15 6.06 -3.71
CA LYS A 85 -10.55 5.58 -2.39
C LYS A 85 -9.72 4.39 -1.91
N ARG A 86 -9.32 3.48 -2.81
CA ARG A 86 -8.43 2.35 -2.49
C ARG A 86 -7.05 2.83 -2.05
N LEU A 87 -6.48 3.83 -2.74
CA LEU A 87 -5.21 4.42 -2.34
C LEU A 87 -5.25 5.08 -0.95
N GLU A 88 -6.40 5.60 -0.52
CA GLU A 88 -6.57 6.15 0.82
C GLU A 88 -6.67 5.06 1.91
N THR A 89 -7.01 3.82 1.55
CA THR A 89 -7.22 2.71 2.51
C THR A 89 -6.12 1.66 2.48
N ILE A 90 -5.20 1.70 1.51
CA ILE A 90 -4.24 0.61 1.29
C ILE A 90 -3.28 0.41 2.46
N ASP A 91 -2.86 1.50 3.13
CA ASP A 91 -2.04 1.42 4.34
C ASP A 91 -2.75 0.63 5.44
N MET A 92 -4.07 0.83 5.58
CA MET A 92 -4.89 0.11 6.57
C MET A 92 -5.05 -1.37 6.21
N GLU A 93 -5.11 -1.71 4.92
CA GLU A 93 -5.14 -3.10 4.48
C GLU A 93 -3.83 -3.82 4.81
N TYR A 94 -2.68 -3.15 4.63
CA TYR A 94 -1.39 -3.68 5.07
C TYR A 94 -1.34 -3.91 6.58
N GLU A 95 -1.88 -2.98 7.39
CA GLU A 95 -1.99 -3.21 8.84
C GLU A 95 -2.90 -4.40 9.17
N ASN A 96 -4.02 -4.55 8.47
CA ASN A 96 -4.92 -5.70 8.65
C ASN A 96 -4.23 -7.02 8.32
N ILE A 97 -3.42 -7.07 7.25
CA ILE A 97 -2.63 -8.24 6.89
C ILE A 97 -1.60 -8.53 8.00
N ARG A 98 -0.87 -7.53 8.50
CA ARG A 98 0.13 -7.70 9.56
C ARG A 98 -0.45 -8.31 10.84
N ILE A 99 -1.65 -7.88 11.25
CA ILE A 99 -2.28 -8.38 12.47
C ILE A 99 -3.04 -9.70 12.28
N ASP A 100 -3.35 -10.11 11.04
CA ASP A 100 -3.96 -11.41 10.78
C ASP A 100 -2.98 -12.52 11.18
N THR A 101 -3.46 -13.47 11.98
CA THR A 101 -2.68 -14.62 12.45
C THR A 101 -3.08 -15.91 11.77
N THR A 102 -4.08 -15.86 10.88
CA THR A 102 -4.70 -17.01 10.23
C THR A 102 -4.34 -17.13 8.75
N ASP A 103 -3.87 -16.06 8.13
CA ASP A 103 -3.53 -16.01 6.71
C ASP A 103 -2.39 -16.98 6.36
N ILE A 104 -1.34 -17.06 7.18
CA ILE A 104 -0.21 -17.97 6.94
C ILE A 104 -0.68 -19.42 6.78
N SER A 105 -1.49 -19.92 7.71
CA SER A 105 -1.97 -21.31 7.69
C SER A 105 -2.95 -21.55 6.54
N LYS A 106 -3.84 -20.59 6.26
CA LYS A 106 -4.76 -20.65 5.10
C LYS A 106 -3.99 -20.69 3.77
N ILE A 107 -3.03 -19.80 3.56
CA ILE A 107 -2.22 -19.75 2.33
C ILE A 107 -1.42 -21.05 2.20
N ALA A 108 -0.81 -21.54 3.29
CA ALA A 108 -0.09 -22.82 3.29
C ALA A 108 -1.01 -23.98 2.86
N GLN A 109 -2.22 -24.06 3.43
CA GLN A 109 -3.22 -25.06 3.06
C GLN A 109 -3.65 -24.93 1.59
N ASN A 110 -3.91 -23.71 1.12
CA ASN A 110 -4.42 -23.43 -0.22
C ASN A 110 -3.39 -23.69 -1.32
N THR A 111 -2.11 -23.42 -1.05
CA THR A 111 -1.01 -23.50 -2.04
C THR A 111 -0.16 -24.76 -1.92
N GLY A 112 -0.24 -25.47 -0.79
CA GLY A 112 0.66 -26.57 -0.46
C GLY A 112 2.08 -26.14 -0.06
N MET A 113 2.36 -24.84 0.02
CA MET A 113 3.64 -24.34 0.53
C MET A 113 3.70 -24.49 2.06
N PRO A 114 4.87 -24.76 2.64
CA PRO A 114 4.98 -24.88 4.09
C PRO A 114 4.82 -23.52 4.78
N GLU A 115 4.18 -23.50 5.96
CA GLU A 115 3.89 -22.28 6.72
C GLU A 115 5.13 -21.42 6.97
N TRP A 116 6.28 -22.02 7.27
CA TRP A 116 7.53 -21.26 7.47
C TRP A 116 7.95 -20.45 6.24
N LYS A 117 7.63 -20.95 5.03
CA LYS A 117 7.92 -20.24 3.77
C LYS A 117 6.99 -19.04 3.64
N ILE A 118 5.70 -19.23 3.90
CA ILE A 118 4.70 -18.17 3.85
C ILE A 118 4.96 -17.11 4.92
N SER A 119 5.29 -17.51 6.15
CA SER A 119 5.69 -16.59 7.22
C SER A 119 6.87 -15.72 6.81
N ARG A 120 7.92 -16.31 6.21
CA ARG A 120 9.06 -15.54 5.72
C ARG A 120 8.65 -14.50 4.68
N ILE A 121 7.80 -14.89 3.73
CA ILE A 121 7.31 -13.98 2.68
C ILE A 121 6.48 -12.86 3.31
N LYS A 122 5.57 -13.19 4.25
CA LYS A 122 4.77 -12.21 4.96
C LYS A 122 5.65 -11.18 5.67
N ASP A 123 6.65 -11.65 6.41
CA ASP A 123 7.57 -10.79 7.13
C ASP A 123 8.34 -9.89 6.16
N HIS A 124 8.85 -10.44 5.05
CA HIS A 124 9.55 -9.68 4.01
C HIS A 124 8.68 -8.59 3.40
N VAL A 125 7.47 -8.92 2.94
CA VAL A 125 6.62 -7.98 2.20
C VAL A 125 6.01 -6.92 3.12
N PHE A 126 5.57 -7.31 4.31
CA PHE A 126 4.73 -6.45 5.15
C PHE A 126 5.44 -5.87 6.37
N SER A 127 6.39 -6.59 6.98
CA SER A 127 6.86 -6.25 8.35
C SER A 127 8.30 -5.74 8.41
N ASN A 128 9.18 -6.28 7.58
CA ASN A 128 10.61 -6.02 7.61
C ASN A 128 10.96 -4.62 7.08
N GLU A 129 12.06 -4.08 7.58
CA GLU A 129 12.69 -2.91 6.99
C GLU A 129 13.76 -3.35 5.99
N HIS A 130 13.85 -2.59 4.90
CA HIS A 130 14.76 -2.83 3.79
C HIS A 130 15.68 -1.65 3.59
N ILE A 131 16.89 -1.91 3.12
CA ILE A 131 17.78 -0.86 2.65
C ILE A 131 17.29 -0.46 1.25
N LEU A 132 16.54 0.64 1.20
CA LEU A 132 16.05 1.24 -0.04
C LEU A 132 16.93 2.42 -0.43
N ASP A 133 16.82 2.86 -1.68
CA ASP A 133 17.50 4.09 -2.17
C ASP A 133 17.16 5.33 -1.32
N ALA A 134 15.94 5.39 -0.78
CA ALA A 134 15.44 6.48 0.06
C ALA A 134 15.80 6.33 1.55
N GLY A 135 16.47 5.25 1.94
CA GLY A 135 16.84 4.94 3.32
C GLY A 135 16.30 3.60 3.81
N VAL A 136 16.47 3.33 5.11
CA VAL A 136 16.00 2.10 5.74
C VAL A 136 14.55 2.30 6.20
N LYS A 137 13.61 1.61 5.56
CA LYS A 137 12.17 1.66 5.87
C LYS A 137 11.47 0.38 5.40
N ARG A 138 10.22 0.19 5.84
CA ARG A 138 9.30 -0.78 5.25
C ARG A 138 8.93 -0.38 3.82
N PHE A 139 8.46 -1.35 3.04
CA PHE A 139 7.84 -1.06 1.75
C PHE A 139 6.58 -0.20 1.89
N ASP A 140 6.36 0.64 0.88
CA ASP A 140 5.10 1.35 0.72
C ASP A 140 4.00 0.36 0.30
N ALA A 141 2.76 0.65 0.69
CA ALA A 141 1.66 -0.27 0.47
C ALA A 141 1.23 -0.29 -1.01
N ASP A 142 1.06 -1.50 -1.56
CA ASP A 142 0.73 -1.75 -2.96
C ASP A 142 -0.61 -2.52 -3.08
N PRO A 143 -1.63 -1.98 -3.77
CA PRO A 143 -2.93 -2.61 -3.91
C PRO A 143 -2.90 -4.00 -4.56
N GLU A 144 -2.03 -4.21 -5.53
CA GLU A 144 -1.92 -5.44 -6.29
C GLU A 144 -1.30 -6.57 -5.44
N ILE A 145 -0.32 -6.25 -4.60
CA ILE A 145 0.22 -7.17 -3.58
C ILE A 145 -0.86 -7.52 -2.55
N ALA A 146 -1.60 -6.52 -2.02
CA ALA A 146 -2.67 -6.78 -1.06
C ALA A 146 -3.77 -7.68 -1.65
N ASP A 147 -4.22 -7.37 -2.86
CA ASP A 147 -5.22 -8.16 -3.58
C ASP A 147 -4.72 -9.60 -3.83
N ALA A 148 -3.44 -9.78 -4.20
CA ALA A 148 -2.84 -11.11 -4.35
C ALA A 148 -2.82 -11.88 -3.02
N TRP A 149 -2.44 -11.23 -1.92
CA TRP A 149 -2.44 -11.83 -0.58
C TRP A 149 -3.83 -12.30 -0.15
N TYR A 150 -4.87 -11.48 -0.41
CA TYR A 150 -6.25 -11.86 -0.14
C TYR A 150 -6.74 -13.01 -1.02
N ARG A 151 -6.39 -13.05 -2.32
CA ARG A 151 -6.71 -14.20 -3.19
C ARG A 151 -6.03 -15.49 -2.71
N LEU A 152 -4.76 -15.42 -2.32
CA LEU A 152 -4.01 -16.54 -1.74
C LEU A 152 -4.68 -17.05 -0.45
N THR A 153 -5.08 -16.14 0.42
CA THR A 153 -5.76 -16.45 1.69
C THR A 153 -7.13 -17.09 1.46
N ASN A 154 -7.89 -16.61 0.48
CA ASN A 154 -9.24 -17.09 0.17
C ASN A 154 -9.27 -18.32 -0.74
N GLY A 155 -8.13 -18.75 -1.28
CA GLY A 155 -8.05 -19.89 -2.20
C GLY A 155 -8.53 -19.58 -3.62
N THR A 156 -8.67 -18.31 -3.99
CA THR A 156 -9.07 -17.83 -5.33
C THR A 156 -7.90 -17.31 -6.15
N TYR A 157 -6.68 -17.69 -5.76
CA TYR A 157 -5.44 -17.27 -6.38
C TYR A 157 -5.24 -17.86 -7.78
N ASN A 158 -4.40 -17.20 -8.56
CA ASN A 158 -3.96 -17.67 -9.86
C ASN A 158 -2.43 -17.91 -9.87
N GLN A 159 -1.89 -18.33 -11.02
CA GLN A 159 -0.45 -18.61 -11.15
C GLN A 159 0.42 -17.36 -10.88
N ASN A 160 -0.03 -16.17 -11.26
CA ASN A 160 0.70 -14.93 -11.01
C ASN A 160 0.83 -14.64 -9.51
N ASP A 161 -0.18 -14.98 -8.70
CA ASP A 161 -0.10 -14.87 -7.24
C ASP A 161 0.90 -15.88 -6.63
N ILE A 162 1.08 -17.05 -7.25
CA ILE A 162 2.13 -18.01 -6.88
C ILE A 162 3.52 -17.51 -7.30
N ASP A 163 3.59 -16.83 -8.45
CA ASP A 163 4.83 -16.21 -8.94
C ASP A 163 5.28 -15.10 -7.98
N LEU A 164 4.36 -14.29 -7.43
CA LEU A 164 4.63 -13.37 -6.32
C LEU A 164 5.29 -14.08 -5.15
N LEU A 165 4.68 -15.15 -4.61
CA LEU A 165 5.24 -15.89 -3.47
C LEU A 165 6.66 -16.42 -3.75
N ASN A 166 6.94 -16.86 -4.98
CA ASN A 166 8.26 -17.36 -5.36
C ASN A 166 9.28 -16.23 -5.56
N HIS A 167 8.84 -15.09 -6.08
CA HIS A 167 9.64 -13.87 -6.22
C HIS A 167 10.10 -13.41 -4.83
N GLU A 168 9.14 -13.12 -3.94
CA GLU A 168 9.40 -12.59 -2.60
C GLU A 168 10.22 -13.56 -1.73
N TYR A 169 9.99 -14.87 -1.88
CA TYR A 169 10.79 -15.85 -1.16
C TYR A 169 12.26 -15.84 -1.57
N PHE A 170 12.54 -15.73 -2.88
CA PHE A 170 13.92 -15.68 -3.35
C PHE A 170 14.58 -14.36 -2.95
N GLU A 171 13.89 -13.23 -3.17
CA GLU A 171 14.38 -11.90 -2.82
C GLU A 171 14.73 -11.82 -1.33
N SER A 172 13.81 -12.21 -0.46
CA SER A 172 14.03 -12.21 0.99
C SER A 172 15.23 -13.07 1.41
N LYS A 173 15.47 -14.19 0.73
CA LYS A 173 16.65 -15.04 0.98
C LYS A 173 17.92 -14.37 0.50
N PHE A 174 17.87 -13.72 -0.66
CA PHE A 174 19.01 -13.06 -1.25
C PHE A 174 19.47 -11.89 -0.36
N GLU A 175 18.56 -10.99 0.03
CA GLU A 175 18.86 -9.89 0.97
C GLU A 175 19.46 -10.42 2.27
N SER A 176 18.80 -11.41 2.88
CA SER A 176 19.21 -11.92 4.19
C SER A 176 20.57 -12.62 4.15
N PHE A 177 20.87 -13.36 3.08
CA PHE A 177 22.12 -14.12 2.95
C PHE A 177 23.30 -13.22 2.56
N TYR A 178 23.11 -12.34 1.58
CA TYR A 178 24.17 -11.48 1.05
C TYR A 178 24.25 -10.10 1.72
N LYS A 179 23.30 -9.77 2.61
CA LYS A 179 23.21 -8.47 3.30
C LYS A 179 23.19 -7.29 2.31
N THR A 180 22.46 -7.47 1.22
CA THR A 180 22.34 -6.48 0.15
C THR A 180 21.14 -5.57 0.35
N ASP A 181 21.12 -4.47 -0.39
CA ASP A 181 19.93 -3.66 -0.59
C ASP A 181 18.85 -4.41 -1.40
N TYR A 182 17.62 -3.89 -1.28
CA TYR A 182 16.44 -4.41 -1.97
C TYR A 182 16.64 -4.44 -3.48
N ARG A 183 17.13 -3.35 -4.08
CA ARG A 183 17.27 -3.21 -5.54
C ARG A 183 18.19 -4.30 -6.10
N THR A 184 19.28 -4.58 -5.42
CA THR A 184 20.22 -5.65 -5.79
C THR A 184 19.54 -7.02 -5.71
N ALA A 185 18.82 -7.31 -4.62
CA ALA A 185 18.13 -8.58 -4.45
C ALA A 185 17.02 -8.76 -5.49
N HIS A 186 16.20 -7.75 -5.73
CA HIS A 186 15.12 -7.72 -6.70
C HIS A 186 15.63 -8.04 -8.12
N ASN A 187 16.68 -7.34 -8.56
CA ASN A 187 17.30 -7.59 -9.86
C ASN A 187 17.79 -9.03 -9.98
N LYS A 188 18.36 -9.61 -8.91
CA LYS A 188 18.80 -11.01 -8.91
C LYS A 188 17.62 -11.99 -8.91
N THR A 189 16.51 -11.65 -8.29
CA THR A 189 15.26 -12.41 -8.38
C THR A 189 14.77 -12.46 -9.82
N GLU A 190 14.70 -11.32 -10.52
CA GLU A 190 14.30 -11.26 -11.92
C GLU A 190 15.27 -11.99 -12.86
N GLU A 191 16.58 -11.77 -12.70
CA GLU A 191 17.64 -12.47 -13.47
C GLU A 191 17.55 -14.00 -13.32
N SER A 192 17.04 -14.46 -12.19
CA SER A 192 16.84 -15.89 -11.90
C SER A 192 15.59 -16.50 -12.55
N GLY A 193 14.81 -15.70 -13.29
CA GLY A 193 13.58 -16.10 -13.97
C GLY A 193 12.33 -16.09 -13.10
N ARG A 194 12.41 -15.58 -11.86
CA ARG A 194 11.27 -15.47 -10.94
C ARG A 194 10.61 -14.12 -11.12
N ILE A 195 9.96 -13.93 -12.27
CA ILE A 195 9.33 -12.65 -12.61
C ILE A 195 7.90 -12.67 -12.07
N TRP A 196 7.53 -11.61 -11.36
CA TRP A 196 6.13 -11.33 -11.01
C TRP A 196 5.72 -10.05 -11.74
N ASP A 197 4.60 -10.10 -12.46
CA ASP A 197 4.05 -8.95 -13.18
C ASP A 197 2.56 -8.81 -12.81
N PRO A 198 2.18 -7.81 -11.99
CA PRO A 198 0.79 -7.64 -11.54
C PRO A 198 -0.20 -7.38 -12.68
N TYR A 199 0.27 -6.92 -13.85
CA TYR A 199 -0.56 -6.56 -15.00
C TYR A 199 -0.49 -7.59 -16.12
N LYS A 200 0.13 -8.74 -15.89
CA LYS A 200 0.17 -9.84 -16.85
C LYS A 200 -1.24 -10.25 -17.24
N GLU A 201 -1.57 -10.11 -18.52
CA GLU A 201 -2.84 -10.59 -19.04
C GLU A 201 -2.87 -12.12 -18.99
N ASN A 202 -3.89 -12.67 -18.32
CA ASN A 202 -4.15 -14.09 -18.32
C ASN A 202 -4.75 -14.45 -19.69
N ASN A 203 -3.92 -14.88 -20.63
CA ASN A 203 -4.36 -15.49 -21.89
C ASN A 203 -5.09 -16.82 -21.65
#